data_AF-A0A4D4MZB2-F1
#
_entry.id   AF-A0A4D4MZB2-F1
#
_cell.length_a   1.000
_cell.length_b   1.000
_cell.length_c   1.000
_cell.angle_alpha   90.00
_cell.angle_beta   90.00
_cell.angle_gamma   90.00
#
_symmetry.space_group_name_H-M   'P 1'
#
loop_
_entity.id
_entity.type
_entity.pdbx_description
1 polymer ?
#
loop_
_entity_poly.entity_id
_entity_poly.type
_entity_poly.pdbx_seq_one_letter_code
_entity_poly.pdbx_strand_id
1 'polypeptide(L)'
;MIDYPAAYPYVVGIASANKSLTVSKFSSSGNYVDLVAPGEGFPGWCNANFRSYCDDRNGTSPAAAIASASAALIWSAHPDWTVNQVTRSLIDTAGRTWAKGNPSKYAGYGLVRPRKVLANPHYNAGPAYSDPLAKENKTDGEELVTEVSPAPSPSASASSQAPKDTSGGATSAAGSSAESSNDSNSLWIALGAAAAVIVIGGAGAAVMRARRAR
;
A
#
# COMPACT_ATOMS: atom_id res chain seq x y z
N MET A 1 5.15 -20.16 10.87
CA MET A 1 4.83 -19.28 12.02
C MET A 1 4.41 -17.96 11.42
N ILE A 2 3.33 -17.35 11.90
CA ILE A 2 2.92 -16.02 11.49
C ILE A 2 3.18 -15.08 12.66
N ASP A 3 3.70 -13.91 12.36
CA ASP A 3 3.94 -12.87 13.34
C ASP A 3 3.02 -11.68 13.06
N TYR A 4 2.86 -10.84 14.08
CA TYR A 4 2.20 -9.56 13.93
C TYR A 4 2.99 -8.65 12.98
N PRO A 5 2.33 -7.83 12.15
CA PRO A 5 0.90 -7.49 12.21
C PRO A 5 -0.04 -8.41 11.42
N ALA A 6 0.47 -9.39 10.64
CA ALA A 6 -0.36 -10.20 9.75
C ALA A 6 -1.36 -11.12 10.48
N ALA A 7 -1.18 -11.34 11.79
CA ALA A 7 -2.10 -12.09 12.62
C ALA A 7 -3.21 -11.24 13.28
N TYR A 8 -3.18 -9.90 13.12
CA TYR A 8 -4.23 -9.05 13.68
C TYR A 8 -5.53 -9.17 12.88
N PRO A 9 -6.70 -9.18 13.55
CA PRO A 9 -7.97 -8.97 12.87
C PRO A 9 -7.94 -7.70 12.02
N TYR A 10 -8.69 -7.70 10.92
CA TYR A 10 -8.82 -6.59 9.96
C TYR A 10 -7.57 -6.28 9.10
N VAL A 11 -6.43 -6.93 9.36
CA VAL A 11 -5.28 -6.86 8.45
C VAL A 11 -5.49 -7.87 7.33
N VAL A 12 -5.40 -7.40 6.08
CA VAL A 12 -5.50 -8.28 4.90
C VAL A 12 -4.16 -9.00 4.71
N GLY A 13 -4.12 -10.30 5.02
CA GLY A 13 -2.92 -11.12 4.88
C GLY A 13 -2.67 -11.58 3.44
N ILE A 14 -1.44 -11.37 2.95
CA ILE A 14 -1.06 -11.61 1.56
C ILE A 14 0.00 -12.72 1.45
N ALA A 15 -0.34 -13.79 0.75
CA ALA A 15 0.59 -14.82 0.34
C ALA A 15 1.22 -14.51 -1.04
N SER A 16 2.36 -15.13 -1.32
CA SER A 16 3.07 -15.00 -2.60
C SER A 16 2.64 -16.08 -3.58
N ALA A 17 2.48 -15.71 -4.85
CA ALA A 17 2.40 -16.64 -5.99
C ALA A 17 3.56 -16.48 -6.97
N ASN A 18 3.87 -17.58 -7.66
CA ASN A 18 4.82 -17.63 -8.74
C ASN A 18 4.20 -17.36 -10.11
N LYS A 19 5.04 -17.34 -11.16
CA LYS A 19 4.63 -17.11 -12.55
C LYS A 19 3.58 -18.09 -13.09
N SER A 20 3.46 -19.28 -12.48
CA SER A 20 2.44 -20.28 -12.83
C SER A 20 1.13 -20.08 -12.07
N LEU A 21 0.99 -18.96 -11.34
CA LEU A 21 -0.16 -18.63 -10.48
C LEU A 21 -0.37 -19.61 -9.32
N THR A 22 0.69 -20.32 -8.93
CA THR A 22 0.69 -21.23 -7.78
C THR A 22 1.32 -20.51 -6.59
N VAL A 23 0.78 -20.73 -5.38
CA VAL A 23 1.36 -20.20 -4.13
C VAL A 23 2.82 -20.64 -4.02
N SER A 24 3.71 -19.68 -3.79
CA SER A 24 5.15 -19.91 -3.65
C SER A 24 5.44 -20.81 -2.45
N LYS A 25 6.41 -21.73 -2.60
CA LYS A 25 6.73 -22.73 -1.56
C LYS A 25 7.15 -22.14 -0.22
N PHE A 26 7.78 -20.96 -0.24
CA PHE A 26 8.22 -20.25 0.97
C PHE A 26 7.09 -19.48 1.68
N SER A 27 5.93 -19.32 1.02
CA SER A 27 4.84 -18.52 1.56
C SER A 27 4.24 -19.21 2.77
N SER A 28 4.06 -18.46 3.86
CA SER A 28 3.32 -18.96 5.02
C SER A 28 1.87 -19.25 4.67
N SER A 29 1.25 -20.18 5.41
CA SER A 29 -0.10 -20.67 5.20
C SER A 29 -0.88 -20.79 6.51
N GLY A 30 -2.15 -20.43 6.49
CA GLY A 30 -3.07 -20.51 7.62
C GLY A 30 -4.32 -19.65 7.40
N ASN A 31 -5.11 -19.48 8.44
CA ASN A 31 -6.35 -18.71 8.40
C ASN A 31 -6.14 -17.19 8.28
N TYR A 32 -4.90 -16.73 8.43
CA TYR A 32 -4.47 -15.34 8.25
C TYR A 32 -4.11 -15.00 6.80
N VAL A 33 -4.26 -15.93 5.85
CA VAL A 33 -4.04 -15.66 4.43
C VAL A 33 -5.38 -15.36 3.78
N ASP A 34 -5.61 -14.10 3.43
CA ASP A 34 -6.84 -13.66 2.79
C ASP A 34 -6.73 -13.64 1.27
N LEU A 35 -5.58 -13.22 0.73
CA LEU A 35 -5.37 -13.08 -0.70
C LEU A 35 -3.97 -13.51 -1.10
N VAL A 36 -3.78 -13.68 -2.41
CA VAL A 36 -2.48 -13.96 -3.00
C VAL A 36 -2.15 -12.90 -4.03
N ALA A 37 -0.89 -12.52 -4.10
CA ALA A 37 -0.39 -11.70 -5.19
C ALA A 37 0.94 -12.26 -5.73
N PRO A 38 1.29 -11.93 -6.97
CA PRO A 38 2.61 -12.25 -7.52
C PRO A 38 3.74 -11.76 -6.59
N GLY A 39 4.62 -12.66 -6.16
CA GLY A 39 5.76 -12.34 -5.28
C GLY A 39 7.08 -13.07 -5.58
N GLU A 40 7.15 -13.82 -6.69
CA GLU A 40 8.34 -14.59 -7.09
C GLU A 40 8.79 -14.24 -8.52
N GLY A 41 10.11 -14.21 -8.75
CA GLY A 41 10.70 -13.95 -10.06
C GLY A 41 10.59 -12.49 -10.50
N PHE A 42 10.67 -11.55 -9.56
CA PHE A 42 10.64 -10.13 -9.87
C PHE A 42 12.04 -9.59 -10.15
N PRO A 43 12.19 -8.75 -11.20
CA PRO A 43 13.37 -7.93 -11.32
C PRO A 43 13.40 -6.90 -10.20
N GLY A 44 14.53 -6.78 -9.55
CA GLY A 44 14.75 -5.75 -8.54
C GLY A 44 16.22 -5.53 -8.28
N TRP A 45 16.53 -4.52 -7.48
CA TRP A 45 17.92 -4.21 -7.15
C TRP A 45 18.57 -5.35 -6.38
N CYS A 46 19.78 -5.76 -6.75
CA CYS A 46 20.47 -6.84 -6.04
C CYS A 46 20.80 -6.45 -4.58
N ASN A 47 20.99 -5.17 -4.31
CA ASN A 47 21.31 -4.63 -2.99
C ASN A 47 20.95 -3.13 -2.92
N ALA A 48 21.20 -2.51 -1.76
CA ALA A 48 20.85 -1.12 -1.47
C ALA A 48 21.74 -0.05 -2.16
N ASN A 49 22.76 -0.45 -2.92
CA ASN A 49 23.59 0.51 -3.67
C ASN A 49 23.01 0.88 -5.04
N PHE A 50 21.95 0.19 -5.48
CA PHE A 50 21.23 0.47 -6.72
C PHE A 50 22.10 0.44 -7.99
N ARG A 51 23.12 -0.44 -8.04
CA ARG A 51 24.03 -0.56 -9.20
C ARG A 51 23.77 -1.74 -10.12
N SER A 52 23.00 -2.74 -9.68
CA SER A 52 22.72 -3.94 -10.50
C SER A 52 21.32 -4.49 -10.22
N TYR A 53 20.70 -5.03 -11.28
CA TYR A 53 19.43 -5.74 -11.23
C TYR A 53 19.64 -7.25 -11.08
N CYS A 54 18.73 -7.87 -10.34
CA CYS A 54 18.63 -9.30 -10.11
C CYS A 54 17.20 -9.74 -10.44
N ASP A 55 17.04 -10.85 -11.14
CA ASP A 55 15.76 -11.29 -11.71
C ASP A 55 14.97 -12.28 -10.83
N ASP A 56 15.51 -12.61 -9.65
CA ASP A 56 14.95 -13.62 -8.74
C ASP A 56 14.60 -13.04 -7.36
N ARG A 57 14.03 -11.82 -7.31
CA ARG A 57 13.50 -11.30 -6.05
C ARG A 57 12.22 -12.04 -5.68
N ASN A 58 12.28 -12.70 -4.53
CA ASN A 58 11.22 -13.56 -4.02
C ASN A 58 10.80 -13.11 -2.61
N GLY A 59 9.51 -13.05 -2.34
CA GLY A 59 9.00 -12.81 -1.00
C GLY A 59 7.51 -12.49 -0.96
N THR A 60 6.93 -12.54 0.23
CA THR A 60 5.59 -12.00 0.47
C THR A 60 5.59 -10.47 0.48
N SER A 61 6.74 -9.81 0.69
CA SER A 61 6.85 -8.34 0.64
C SER A 61 6.47 -7.74 -0.73
N PRO A 62 7.02 -8.19 -1.88
CA PRO A 62 6.55 -7.72 -3.19
C PRO A 62 5.09 -8.10 -3.45
N ALA A 63 4.64 -9.27 -3.01
CA ALA A 63 3.23 -9.66 -3.13
C ALA A 63 2.31 -8.68 -2.38
N ALA A 64 2.64 -8.33 -1.13
CA ALA A 64 1.92 -7.34 -0.34
C ALA A 64 1.89 -5.98 -1.04
N ALA A 65 3.02 -5.52 -1.58
CA ALA A 65 3.09 -4.27 -2.34
C ALA A 65 2.16 -4.27 -3.57
N ILE A 66 2.11 -5.37 -4.33
CA ILE A 66 1.21 -5.51 -5.48
C ILE A 66 -0.26 -5.56 -5.06
N ALA A 67 -0.58 -6.23 -3.95
CA ALA A 67 -1.93 -6.23 -3.39
C ALA A 67 -2.35 -4.82 -2.92
N SER A 68 -1.47 -4.08 -2.24
CA SER A 68 -1.70 -2.69 -1.84
C SER A 68 -1.89 -1.77 -3.05
N ALA A 69 -1.06 -1.91 -4.09
CA ALA A 69 -1.23 -1.17 -5.34
C ALA A 69 -2.57 -1.50 -6.03
N SER A 70 -3.00 -2.76 -5.98
CA SER A 70 -4.30 -3.19 -6.49
C SER A 70 -5.46 -2.52 -5.73
N ALA A 71 -5.38 -2.46 -4.40
CA ALA A 71 -6.35 -1.76 -3.56
C ALA A 71 -6.38 -0.25 -3.88
N ALA A 72 -5.20 0.38 -3.98
CA ALA A 72 -5.08 1.80 -4.27
C ALA A 72 -5.63 2.18 -5.65
N LEU A 73 -5.42 1.33 -6.67
CA LEU A 73 -6.00 1.54 -8.00
C LEU A 73 -7.53 1.48 -7.99
N ILE A 74 -8.10 0.55 -7.23
CA ILE A 74 -9.56 0.46 -7.08
C ILE A 74 -10.08 1.69 -6.35
N TRP A 75 -9.44 2.07 -5.24
CA TRP A 75 -9.88 3.19 -4.43
C TRP A 75 -9.74 4.53 -5.15
N SER A 76 -8.71 4.71 -5.99
CA SER A 76 -8.57 5.93 -6.78
C SER A 76 -9.65 6.08 -7.85
N ALA A 77 -10.14 4.96 -8.40
CA ALA A 77 -11.26 4.95 -9.33
C ALA A 77 -12.63 5.11 -8.63
N HIS A 78 -12.70 4.77 -7.35
CA HIS A 78 -13.91 4.83 -6.52
C HIS A 78 -13.61 5.55 -5.19
N PRO A 79 -13.35 6.87 -5.21
CA PRO A 79 -12.90 7.62 -4.03
C PRO A 79 -13.97 7.71 -2.92
N ASP A 80 -15.22 7.40 -3.24
CA ASP A 80 -16.36 7.35 -2.32
C ASP A 80 -16.52 5.99 -1.61
N TRP A 81 -15.78 4.96 -2.03
CA TRP A 81 -15.85 3.65 -1.39
C TRP A 81 -15.15 3.62 -0.04
N THR A 82 -15.68 2.81 0.86
CA THR A 82 -15.04 2.51 2.15
C THR A 82 -13.96 1.44 1.98
N VAL A 83 -13.10 1.30 3.00
CA VAL A 83 -12.12 0.20 3.08
C VAL A 83 -12.79 -1.17 2.91
N ASN A 84 -13.98 -1.36 3.49
CA ASN A 84 -14.73 -2.61 3.39
C ASN A 84 -15.18 -2.89 1.95
N GLN A 85 -15.61 -1.87 1.21
CA GLN A 85 -16.00 -2.00 -0.19
C GLN A 85 -14.79 -2.32 -1.08
N VAL A 86 -13.65 -1.68 -0.85
CA VAL A 86 -12.40 -1.97 -1.56
C VAL A 86 -11.94 -3.40 -1.27
N THR A 87 -11.85 -3.79 0.01
CA THR A 87 -11.44 -5.14 0.42
C THR A 87 -12.41 -6.20 -0.10
N ARG A 88 -13.72 -5.96 -0.04
CA ARG A 88 -14.74 -6.85 -0.62
C ARG A 88 -14.55 -7.00 -2.12
N SER A 89 -14.28 -5.92 -2.85
CA SER A 89 -14.06 -5.99 -4.29
C SER A 89 -12.84 -6.84 -4.67
N LEU A 90 -11.76 -6.77 -3.89
CA LEU A 90 -10.58 -7.63 -4.05
C LEU A 90 -10.94 -9.10 -3.78
N ILE A 91 -11.64 -9.37 -2.67
CA ILE A 91 -12.07 -10.70 -2.27
C ILE A 91 -13.02 -11.31 -3.28
N ASP A 92 -13.97 -10.55 -3.81
CA ASP A 92 -15.04 -11.04 -4.71
C ASP A 92 -14.49 -11.36 -6.10
N THR A 93 -13.57 -10.55 -6.58
CA THR A 93 -12.96 -10.71 -7.91
C THR A 93 -11.71 -11.58 -7.92
N ALA A 94 -11.24 -12.01 -6.75
CA ALA A 94 -10.06 -12.86 -6.61
C ALA A 94 -10.15 -14.13 -7.47
N GLY A 95 -9.06 -14.40 -8.20
CA GLY A 95 -8.92 -15.57 -9.05
C GLY A 95 -8.71 -16.83 -8.22
N ARG A 96 -9.64 -17.78 -8.31
CA ARG A 96 -9.63 -19.03 -7.55
C ARG A 96 -10.33 -20.14 -8.33
N THR A 97 -10.09 -21.39 -7.95
CA THR A 97 -10.78 -22.58 -8.48
C THR A 97 -11.70 -23.24 -7.45
N TRP A 98 -11.70 -22.76 -6.20
CA TRP A 98 -12.55 -23.22 -5.11
C TRP A 98 -13.71 -22.25 -4.82
N ALA A 99 -14.70 -22.70 -4.04
CA ALA A 99 -15.83 -21.86 -3.67
C ALA A 99 -15.41 -20.69 -2.78
N LYS A 100 -15.92 -19.49 -3.05
CA LYS A 100 -15.66 -18.26 -2.27
C LYS A 100 -15.92 -18.44 -0.76
N GLY A 101 -16.96 -19.20 -0.39
CA GLY A 101 -17.33 -19.44 1.00
C GLY A 101 -16.43 -20.42 1.77
N ASN A 102 -15.41 -20.99 1.13
CA ASN A 102 -14.46 -21.92 1.73
C ASN A 102 -13.02 -21.54 1.33
N PRO A 103 -12.46 -20.46 1.92
CA PRO A 103 -11.14 -19.96 1.55
C PRO A 103 -10.03 -21.00 1.81
N SER A 104 -9.01 -20.99 0.94
CA SER A 104 -7.87 -21.89 1.03
C SER A 104 -6.91 -21.45 2.13
N LYS A 105 -6.41 -22.37 2.95
CA LYS A 105 -5.34 -22.07 3.92
C LYS A 105 -4.03 -21.56 3.28
N TYR A 106 -3.83 -21.78 1.99
CA TYR A 106 -2.63 -21.34 1.26
C TYR A 106 -2.85 -20.07 0.46
N ALA A 107 -4.08 -19.85 0.00
CA ALA A 107 -4.39 -18.83 -1.00
C ALA A 107 -5.58 -17.93 -0.63
N GLY A 108 -6.16 -18.12 0.56
CA GLY A 108 -7.34 -17.43 1.03
C GLY A 108 -8.48 -17.45 0.02
N TYR A 109 -8.93 -16.27 -0.33
CA TYR A 109 -9.93 -16.00 -1.33
C TYR A 109 -9.39 -16.03 -2.77
N GLY A 110 -8.08 -16.02 -2.99
CA GLY A 110 -7.44 -16.23 -4.29
C GLY A 110 -6.52 -15.09 -4.73
N LEU A 111 -6.11 -15.11 -6.00
CA LEU A 111 -5.18 -14.13 -6.56
C LEU A 111 -5.86 -12.78 -6.84
N VAL A 112 -5.22 -11.67 -6.50
CA VAL A 112 -5.73 -10.31 -6.77
C VAL A 112 -5.95 -10.05 -8.27
N ARG A 113 -7.09 -9.43 -8.62
CA ARG A 113 -7.48 -9.13 -10.02
C ARG A 113 -8.14 -7.75 -10.16
N PRO A 114 -7.45 -6.63 -9.85
CA PRO A 114 -8.06 -5.30 -9.83
C PRO A 114 -8.75 -4.91 -11.14
N ARG A 115 -8.27 -5.40 -12.30
CA ARG A 115 -8.91 -5.19 -13.61
C ARG A 115 -10.38 -5.60 -13.65
N LYS A 116 -10.80 -6.62 -12.89
CA LYS A 116 -12.21 -7.08 -12.86
C LYS A 116 -13.15 -6.03 -12.27
N VAL A 117 -12.65 -5.20 -11.35
CA VAL A 117 -13.39 -4.07 -10.80
C VAL A 117 -13.30 -2.88 -11.76
N LEU A 118 -12.08 -2.49 -12.14
CA LEU A 118 -11.81 -1.30 -12.95
C LEU A 118 -12.44 -1.33 -14.36
N ALA A 119 -12.60 -2.53 -14.94
CA ALA A 119 -13.21 -2.68 -16.27
C ALA A 119 -14.75 -2.77 -16.22
N ASN A 120 -15.35 -2.82 -15.03
CA ASN A 120 -16.79 -2.90 -14.86
C ASN A 120 -17.32 -1.58 -14.26
N PRO A 121 -17.86 -0.66 -15.06
CA PRO A 121 -18.34 0.64 -14.57
C PRO A 121 -19.57 0.52 -13.65
N HIS A 122 -20.24 -0.64 -13.62
CA HIS A 122 -21.40 -0.90 -12.77
C HIS A 122 -21.09 -1.95 -11.68
N TYR A 123 -19.83 -2.09 -11.28
CA TYR A 123 -19.46 -2.99 -10.20
C TYR A 123 -20.10 -2.54 -8.88
N ASN A 124 -20.84 -3.44 -8.24
CA ASN A 124 -21.44 -3.21 -6.92
C ASN A 124 -20.51 -3.79 -5.83
N ALA A 125 -19.88 -2.91 -5.04
CA ALA A 125 -19.00 -3.31 -3.94
C ALA A 125 -19.74 -3.75 -2.66
N GLY A 126 -21.08 -3.75 -2.68
CA GLY A 126 -21.92 -4.11 -1.55
C GLY A 126 -21.98 -3.01 -0.48
N PRO A 127 -22.52 -3.33 0.71
CA PRO A 127 -22.72 -2.36 1.79
C PRO A 127 -21.40 -1.84 2.36
N ALA A 128 -21.36 -0.52 2.61
CA ALA A 128 -20.20 0.24 3.07
C ALA A 128 -19.68 -0.18 4.46
N TYR A 129 -20.58 -0.54 5.38
CA TYR A 129 -20.29 -0.82 6.78
C TYR A 129 -20.44 -2.31 7.13
N SER A 130 -20.10 -3.18 6.19
CA SER A 130 -20.09 -4.62 6.43
C SER A 130 -18.70 -5.17 6.14
N ASP A 131 -18.06 -5.73 7.15
CA ASP A 131 -16.75 -6.35 7.02
C ASP A 131 -16.82 -7.60 6.11
N PRO A 132 -16.08 -7.63 4.99
CA PRO A 132 -16.01 -8.80 4.11
C PRO A 132 -15.30 -10.01 4.71
N LEU A 133 -14.50 -9.82 5.76
CA LEU A 133 -13.75 -10.84 6.49
C LEU A 133 -14.35 -11.13 7.87
N ALA A 134 -15.62 -10.77 8.10
CA ALA A 134 -16.27 -10.91 9.40
C ALA A 134 -16.31 -12.34 9.95
N LYS A 135 -16.06 -13.38 9.13
CA LYS A 135 -15.97 -14.77 9.61
C LYS A 135 -14.58 -15.07 10.17
N GLU A 136 -13.56 -14.52 9.53
CA GLU A 136 -12.15 -14.67 9.87
C GLU A 136 -11.75 -13.73 11.02
N ASN A 137 -12.34 -12.53 11.06
CA ASN A 137 -12.11 -11.51 12.08
C ASN A 137 -12.91 -11.71 13.37
N LYS A 138 -13.70 -12.79 13.50
CA LYS A 138 -14.44 -13.04 14.74
C LYS A 138 -13.45 -13.22 15.89
N THR A 139 -13.32 -12.17 16.69
CA THR A 139 -12.84 -12.23 18.06
C THR A 139 -14.10 -12.47 18.89
N ASP A 140 -14.15 -13.57 19.64
CA ASP A 140 -15.33 -13.90 20.46
C ASP A 140 -15.71 -12.70 21.36
N GLY A 141 -16.80 -12.01 21.01
CA GLY A 141 -17.43 -10.99 21.88
C GLY A 141 -17.02 -9.52 21.67
N GLU A 142 -16.21 -9.16 20.68
CA GLU A 142 -15.90 -7.74 20.40
C GLU A 142 -16.85 -7.14 19.36
N GLU A 143 -17.44 -5.98 19.69
CA GLU A 143 -18.25 -5.18 18.79
C GLU A 143 -17.40 -4.79 17.58
N LEU A 144 -17.82 -5.23 16.39
CA LEU A 144 -17.18 -4.89 15.13
C LEU A 144 -17.07 -3.37 15.04
N VAL A 145 -15.91 -2.83 14.65
CA VAL A 145 -15.70 -1.40 14.32
C VAL A 145 -16.59 -0.89 13.17
N THR A 146 -17.53 -1.70 12.68
CA THR A 146 -18.51 -1.40 11.65
C THR A 146 -19.70 -0.56 12.12
N GLU A 147 -19.87 -0.29 13.42
CA GLU A 147 -20.95 0.56 13.95
C GLU A 147 -20.58 2.07 14.04
N VAL A 148 -19.39 2.47 13.60
CA VAL A 148 -19.05 3.91 13.57
C VAL A 148 -19.82 4.58 12.43
N SER A 149 -20.93 5.22 12.78
CA SER A 149 -21.68 6.14 11.92
C SER A 149 -20.74 7.10 11.18
N PRO A 150 -21.02 7.46 9.91
CA PRO A 150 -20.17 8.37 9.16
C PRO A 150 -19.91 9.64 9.99
N ALA A 151 -18.63 9.95 10.20
CA ALA A 151 -18.24 11.21 10.82
C ALA A 151 -18.84 12.37 9.98
N PRO A 152 -19.38 13.43 10.61
CA PRO A 152 -19.93 14.55 9.88
C PRO A 152 -18.87 15.15 8.96
N SER A 153 -19.28 15.53 7.74
CA SER A 153 -18.41 16.12 6.71
C SER A 153 -17.56 17.26 7.29
N PRO A 154 -16.27 17.38 6.91
CA PRO A 154 -15.46 18.49 7.37
C PRO A 154 -16.06 19.79 6.86
N SER A 155 -16.49 20.65 7.79
CA SER A 155 -16.89 22.02 7.48
C SER A 155 -15.68 22.75 6.91
N ALA A 156 -15.84 23.35 5.74
CA ALA A 156 -14.82 24.17 5.11
C ALA A 156 -14.31 25.24 6.09
N SER A 157 -13.02 25.19 6.42
CA SER A 157 -12.36 26.22 7.22
C SER A 157 -11.18 26.82 6.46
N ALA A 158 -11.48 28.02 5.95
CA ALA A 158 -10.64 29.22 5.85
C ALA A 158 -9.20 29.13 5.30
N SER A 159 -9.02 29.85 4.17
CA SER A 159 -7.77 30.33 3.61
C SER A 159 -6.83 30.90 4.68
N SER A 160 -5.57 30.43 4.72
CA SER A 160 -4.50 31.04 5.50
C SER A 160 -3.53 31.77 4.57
N GLN A 161 -3.44 33.09 4.75
CA GLN A 161 -2.48 33.97 4.10
C GLN A 161 -1.05 33.70 4.60
N ALA A 162 -0.07 33.92 3.73
CA ALA A 162 1.36 33.75 4.02
C ALA A 162 1.97 34.99 4.71
N PRO A 163 2.83 34.82 5.75
CA PRO A 163 3.71 35.88 6.23
C PRO A 163 5.01 36.01 5.41
N LYS A 164 5.48 37.26 5.31
CA LYS A 164 6.64 37.77 4.54
C LYS A 164 8.02 37.32 5.05
N ASP A 165 8.97 37.39 4.11
CA ASP A 165 10.41 37.06 4.13
C ASP A 165 11.26 37.60 5.30
N THR A 166 12.34 36.88 5.65
CA THR A 166 13.72 37.43 5.69
C THR A 166 14.81 36.33 5.72
N SER A 167 15.63 36.34 4.66
CA SER A 167 17.04 35.96 4.46
C SER A 167 17.85 35.25 5.57
N GLY A 168 18.59 34.20 5.17
CA GLY A 168 19.95 33.97 5.68
C GLY A 168 20.47 32.52 5.77
N GLY A 169 21.24 32.07 4.77
CA GLY A 169 22.49 31.31 5.01
C GLY A 169 22.48 29.77 5.17
N ALA A 170 22.87 29.08 4.09
CA ALA A 170 23.75 27.89 4.00
C ALA A 170 23.55 26.66 4.93
N THR A 171 22.95 25.62 4.34
CA THR A 171 23.38 24.20 4.24
C THR A 171 24.47 23.64 5.18
N SER A 172 24.18 22.51 5.84
CA SER A 172 25.03 21.30 5.84
C SER A 172 24.26 20.08 6.32
N ALA A 173 24.42 18.98 5.58
CA ALA A 173 23.89 17.66 5.87
C ALA A 173 24.95 16.85 6.62
N ALA A 174 24.54 16.10 7.64
CA ALA A 174 25.30 15.00 8.20
C ALA A 174 24.32 13.85 8.50
N GLY A 175 24.61 12.67 7.96
CA GLY A 175 23.83 11.47 8.21
C GLY A 175 24.12 10.89 9.59
N SER A 176 23.16 10.13 10.12
CA SER A 176 23.40 9.14 11.17
C SER A 176 22.37 8.01 11.06
N SER A 177 22.90 6.80 11.01
CA SER A 177 22.27 5.58 11.49
C SER A 177 21.69 5.76 12.89
N ALA A 178 20.53 5.15 13.16
CA ALA A 178 19.95 5.11 14.49
C ALA A 178 19.53 3.68 14.85
N GLU A 179 20.25 3.12 15.82
CA GLU A 179 19.76 2.10 16.73
C GLU A 179 18.58 2.66 17.56
N SER A 180 17.74 1.74 18.02
CA SER A 180 16.48 1.95 18.71
C SER A 180 16.58 2.63 20.07
N SER A 181 15.69 3.58 20.37
CA SER A 181 15.03 3.72 21.67
C SER A 181 13.75 4.58 21.59
N ASN A 182 12.86 4.32 22.55
CA ASN A 182 11.48 4.79 22.72
C ASN A 182 11.15 6.28 22.52
N ASP A 183 9.85 6.47 22.24
CA ASP A 183 8.94 7.55 22.65
C ASP A 183 8.42 8.58 21.61
N SER A 184 7.12 8.41 21.33
CA SER A 184 6.03 9.39 21.09
C SER A 184 6.19 10.61 20.14
N ASN A 185 5.40 10.54 19.04
CA ASN A 185 4.47 11.57 18.55
C ASN A 185 4.93 12.92 17.94
N SER A 186 6.07 13.03 17.24
CA SER A 186 6.38 14.32 16.57
C SER A 186 7.10 14.32 15.21
N LEU A 187 7.35 13.17 14.56
CA LEU A 187 8.34 13.12 13.47
C LEU A 187 7.83 12.94 12.02
N TRP A 188 6.53 12.80 11.76
CA TRP A 188 6.04 12.48 10.40
C TRP A 188 5.82 13.69 9.47
N ILE A 189 5.88 14.92 9.97
CA ILE A 189 5.58 16.12 9.15
C ILE A 189 6.80 16.63 8.35
N ALA A 190 8.02 16.17 8.63
CA ALA A 190 9.23 16.79 8.09
C ALA A 190 9.86 16.13 6.85
N LEU A 191 9.44 14.94 6.40
CA LEU A 191 10.16 14.19 5.34
C LEU A 191 9.60 14.30 3.91
N GLY A 192 8.52 15.05 3.68
CA GLY A 192 7.82 15.11 2.39
C GLY A 192 8.31 16.17 1.38
N ALA A 193 9.18 17.11 1.77
CA ALA A 193 9.42 18.32 0.97
C ALA A 193 10.72 18.33 0.13
N ALA A 194 11.62 17.34 0.27
CA ALA A 194 13.00 17.48 -0.24
C ALA A 194 13.26 16.95 -1.67
N ALA A 195 12.36 16.21 -2.30
CA ALA A 195 12.65 15.56 -3.59
C ALA A 195 12.32 16.42 -4.84
N ALA A 196 11.56 17.51 -4.71
CA ALA A 196 11.06 18.26 -5.87
C ALA A 196 11.96 19.43 -6.34
N VAL A 197 12.93 19.87 -5.53
CA VAL A 197 13.70 21.10 -5.82
C VAL A 197 14.98 20.85 -6.66
N ILE A 198 15.48 19.62 -6.73
CA ILE A 198 16.78 19.33 -7.38
C ILE A 198 16.69 19.27 -8.92
N VAL A 199 15.52 18.93 -9.49
CA VAL A 199 15.40 18.78 -10.96
C VAL A 199 15.30 20.13 -11.68
N ILE A 200 14.80 21.18 -11.02
CA ILE A 200 14.55 22.49 -11.67
C ILE A 200 15.82 23.37 -11.65
N GLY A 201 16.64 23.29 -10.60
CA GLY A 201 17.86 24.11 -10.48
C GLY A 201 18.99 23.73 -11.43
N GLY A 202 19.17 22.43 -11.71
CA GLY A 202 20.25 21.93 -12.57
C GLY A 202 20.10 22.30 -14.04
N ALA A 203 18.88 22.33 -14.57
CA ALA A 203 18.61 22.68 -15.97
C ALA A 203 18.85 24.17 -16.26
N GLY A 204 18.54 25.06 -15.31
CA GLY A 204 18.67 26.51 -15.50
C GLY A 204 20.12 27.00 -15.58
N ALA A 205 21.02 26.42 -14.78
CA ALA A 205 22.43 26.83 -14.75
C ALA A 205 23.21 26.40 -16.01
N ALA A 206 22.86 25.27 -16.62
CA ALA A 206 23.49 24.79 -17.85
C ALA A 206 23.11 25.64 -19.07
N VAL A 207 21.85 26.06 -19.18
CA VAL A 207 21.34 26.88 -20.31
C VAL A 207 21.92 28.30 -20.29
N MET A 208 22.14 28.89 -19.10
CA MET A 208 22.73 30.23 -19.00
C MET A 208 24.23 30.26 -19.36
N ARG A 209 25.00 29.18 -19.13
CA ARG A 209 26.41 29.12 -19.55
C ARG A 209 26.58 28.95 -21.06
N ALA A 210 25.70 28.22 -21.73
CA ALA A 210 25.77 28.02 -23.19
C ALA A 210 25.49 29.31 -24.00
N ARG A 211 24.73 30.26 -23.43
CA ARG A 211 24.39 31.53 -24.10
C ARG A 211 25.47 32.60 -23.99
N ARG A 212 26.47 32.45 -23.11
CA ARG A 212 27.59 33.40 -22.99
C ARG A 212 28.83 33.00 -23.81
N ALA A 213 28.77 31.88 -24.53
CA ALA A 213 29.87 31.36 -25.36
C ALA A 213 29.56 31.36 -26.86
N ARG A 214 28.62 32.20 -27.32
CA ARG A 214 28.38 32.51 -28.73
C ARG A 214 28.47 33.99 -28.96
#